data_AF-A0AAW7D7T9-F1
#
_entry.id   AF-A0AAW7D7T9-F1
#
_cell.length_a   1.000
_cell.length_b   1.000
_cell.length_c   1.000
_cell.angle_alpha   90.00
_cell.angle_beta   90.00
_cell.angle_gamma   90.00
#
_symmetry.space_group_name_H-M   'P 1'
#
loop_
_entity.id
_entity.type
_entity.pdbx_description
1 polymer ?
#
loop_
_entity_poly.entity_id
_entity_poly.type
_entity_poly.pdbx_seq_one_letter_code
_entity_poly.pdbx_strand_id
1 'polypeptide(L)'
;MKTYFTLIALFISVVVCAQTARDTVVSRIYNAYIQDESDYQVLKKDIETLKHLDAKYNPEILNRHLETMFHAKDLNFFKSSLTLLVLNYGYNVSYLSGNENYYQAIISGELAPWFKKMYIENHPKWLANNLDKLVDIHTLNGLHEKDQNVHKALLEVYKHGQLNETQRTFVKELDDDYILKNAETLVKISKSIGSMPTGNSFALIQKPYDIIEMHNFQQNFATFFDMIYPFYKASYLKKDLPIVKFRNIDSIQFLTDKNQIFGLLSVEDIPLYLREEYNVQRIESANPTLTKKYRTELNWTEL
;
A
#
# COMPACT_ATOMS: atom_id res chain seq x y z
N MET A 1 21.64 -10.28 -18.15
CA MET A 1 20.74 -9.86 -17.06
C MET A 1 19.31 -10.15 -17.51
N LYS A 2 18.83 -11.37 -17.25
CA LYS A 2 17.55 -11.88 -17.76
C LYS A 2 16.42 -11.33 -16.90
N THR A 3 15.54 -10.51 -17.50
CA THR A 3 14.12 -10.33 -17.13
C THR A 3 13.75 -10.55 -15.66
N TYR A 4 14.12 -9.61 -14.79
CA TYR A 4 13.58 -9.49 -13.42
C TYR A 4 12.22 -8.77 -13.37
N PHE A 5 11.56 -8.58 -14.52
CA PHE A 5 10.41 -7.67 -14.65
C PHE A 5 9.04 -8.31 -14.42
N THR A 6 8.96 -9.58 -14.02
CA THR A 6 7.68 -10.31 -13.95
C THR A 6 7.41 -11.01 -12.62
N LEU A 7 8.05 -10.58 -11.53
CA LEU A 7 8.12 -11.39 -10.31
C LEU A 7 7.85 -10.65 -8.99
N ILE A 8 7.03 -9.60 -9.01
CA ILE A 8 6.63 -8.88 -7.78
C ILE A 8 5.19 -9.24 -7.34
N ALA A 9 4.50 -10.12 -8.07
CA ALA A 9 3.11 -10.48 -7.76
C ALA A 9 2.95 -11.65 -6.76
N LEU A 10 4.01 -12.22 -6.19
CA LEU A 10 3.93 -13.47 -5.41
C LEU A 10 4.72 -13.40 -4.09
N PHE A 11 4.31 -12.50 -3.18
CA PHE A 11 4.58 -12.64 -1.75
C PHE A 11 3.27 -12.87 -0.97
N ILE A 12 2.41 -13.75 -1.49
CA ILE A 12 1.25 -14.26 -0.75
C ILE A 12 1.67 -15.60 -0.12
N SER A 13 2.32 -15.54 1.03
CA SER A 13 2.40 -16.69 1.94
C SER A 13 1.48 -16.46 3.14
N VAL A 14 0.88 -17.56 3.59
CA VAL A 14 -0.28 -17.62 4.49
C VAL A 14 0.12 -17.64 5.97
N VAL A 15 1.41 -17.55 6.30
CA VAL A 15 1.90 -17.53 7.69
C VAL A 15 2.77 -16.30 7.90
N VAL A 16 2.14 -15.15 8.06
CA VAL A 16 2.84 -13.93 8.47
C VAL A 16 3.33 -14.11 9.90
N CYS A 17 4.61 -13.88 10.17
CA CYS A 17 5.17 -13.66 11.52
C CYS A 17 4.56 -12.39 12.13
N ALA A 18 3.28 -12.47 12.49
CA ALA A 18 2.52 -11.40 13.09
C ALA A 18 3.11 -11.08 14.47
N GLN A 19 3.37 -9.80 14.72
CA GLN A 19 4.04 -9.36 15.95
C GLN A 19 3.03 -9.01 17.05
N THR A 20 1.77 -8.80 16.67
CA THR A 20 0.66 -8.50 17.58
C THR A 20 -0.61 -9.17 17.09
N ALA A 21 -1.61 -9.31 17.96
CA ALA A 21 -2.94 -9.82 17.57
C ALA A 21 -3.57 -8.98 16.43
N ARG A 22 -3.31 -7.67 16.42
CA ARG A 22 -3.74 -6.76 15.36
C ARG A 22 -3.09 -7.13 14.03
N ASP A 23 -1.78 -7.36 14.03
CA ASP A 23 -1.03 -7.73 12.81
C ASP A 23 -1.53 -9.05 12.22
N THR A 24 -1.91 -10.01 13.05
CA THR A 24 -2.51 -11.27 12.59
C THR A 24 -3.81 -11.02 11.84
N VAL A 25 -4.70 -10.19 12.40
CA VAL A 25 -5.98 -9.86 11.76
C VAL A 25 -5.77 -9.06 10.48
N VAL A 26 -4.90 -8.04 10.50
CA VAL A 26 -4.56 -7.23 9.33
C VAL A 26 -3.97 -8.10 8.21
N SER A 27 -3.08 -9.03 8.54
CA SER A 27 -2.52 -9.98 7.58
C SER A 27 -3.60 -10.82 6.90
N ARG A 28 -4.54 -11.40 7.68
CA ARG A 28 -5.64 -12.19 7.11
C ARG A 28 -6.51 -11.36 6.18
N ILE A 29 -6.82 -10.12 6.53
CA ILE A 29 -7.59 -9.20 5.67
C ILE A 29 -6.84 -8.93 4.36
N TYR A 30 -5.55 -8.57 4.44
CA TYR A 30 -4.77 -8.19 3.25
C TYR A 30 -4.50 -9.35 2.28
N ASN A 31 -4.47 -10.57 2.80
CA ASN A 31 -4.24 -11.81 2.05
C ASN A 31 -5.52 -12.62 1.79
N ALA A 32 -6.70 -12.06 2.11
CA ALA A 32 -7.96 -12.75 1.91
C ALA A 32 -8.19 -13.02 0.42
N TYR A 33 -8.42 -14.29 0.09
CA TYR A 33 -8.82 -14.72 -1.24
C TYR A 33 -10.28 -15.17 -1.19
N ILE A 34 -11.16 -14.39 -1.81
CA ILE A 34 -12.62 -14.56 -1.69
C ILE A 34 -13.12 -15.34 -2.90
N GLN A 35 -13.51 -16.60 -2.69
CA GLN A 35 -14.09 -17.45 -3.73
C GLN A 35 -15.60 -17.59 -3.60
N ASP A 36 -16.09 -17.57 -2.36
CA ASP A 36 -17.51 -17.76 -2.06
C ASP A 36 -18.01 -16.88 -0.90
N GLU A 37 -19.27 -17.08 -0.53
CA GLU A 37 -19.91 -16.33 0.54
C GLU A 37 -19.31 -16.65 1.93
N SER A 38 -18.83 -17.87 2.17
CA SER A 38 -18.17 -18.23 3.43
C SER A 38 -16.89 -17.44 3.61
N ASP A 39 -16.05 -17.35 2.56
CA ASP A 39 -14.83 -16.54 2.59
C ASP A 39 -15.14 -15.06 2.87
N TYR A 40 -16.21 -14.54 2.26
CA TYR A 40 -16.67 -13.18 2.51
C TYR A 40 -17.08 -12.96 3.97
N GLN A 41 -17.83 -13.90 4.57
CA GLN A 41 -18.20 -13.78 5.99
C GLN A 41 -16.98 -13.82 6.92
N VAL A 42 -15.95 -14.60 6.58
CA VAL A 42 -14.67 -14.60 7.32
C VAL A 42 -13.99 -13.23 7.21
N LEU A 43 -13.86 -12.68 6.00
CA LEU A 43 -13.29 -11.35 5.77
C LEU A 43 -14.05 -10.28 6.56
N LYS A 44 -15.38 -10.27 6.48
CA LYS A 44 -16.22 -9.31 7.21
C LYS A 44 -16.02 -9.42 8.72
N LYS A 45 -15.95 -10.63 9.26
CA LYS A 45 -15.67 -10.87 10.68
C LYS A 45 -14.28 -10.36 11.08
N ASP A 46 -13.27 -10.56 10.24
CA ASP A 46 -11.92 -10.05 10.49
C ASP A 46 -11.88 -8.51 10.44
N ILE A 47 -12.60 -7.87 9.52
CA ILE A 47 -12.74 -6.40 9.48
C ILE A 47 -13.40 -5.86 10.76
N GLU A 48 -14.48 -6.48 11.25
CA GLU A 48 -15.10 -6.09 12.53
C GLU A 48 -14.17 -6.34 13.72
N THR A 49 -13.43 -7.46 13.70
CA THR A 49 -12.43 -7.75 14.74
C THR A 49 -11.35 -6.69 14.78
N LEU A 50 -10.83 -6.27 13.62
CA LEU A 50 -9.85 -5.21 13.53
C LEU A 50 -10.41 -3.88 14.04
N LYS A 51 -11.64 -3.53 13.67
CA LYS A 51 -12.33 -2.34 14.18
C LYS A 51 -12.41 -2.34 15.70
N HIS A 52 -12.66 -3.48 16.35
CA HIS A 52 -12.63 -3.58 17.81
C HIS A 52 -11.23 -3.35 18.38
N LEU A 53 -10.18 -3.89 17.76
CA LEU A 53 -8.78 -3.69 18.17
C LEU A 53 -8.28 -2.25 17.97
N ASP A 54 -8.81 -1.57 16.96
CA ASP A 54 -8.44 -0.19 16.58
C ASP A 54 -9.39 0.86 17.14
N ALA A 55 -10.51 0.44 17.76
CA ALA A 55 -11.64 1.27 18.20
C ALA A 55 -12.35 2.08 17.07
N LYS A 56 -11.97 1.85 15.81
CA LYS A 56 -12.53 2.49 14.61
C LYS A 56 -12.27 1.64 13.38
N TYR A 57 -13.03 1.85 12.31
CA TYR A 57 -12.71 1.23 11.01
C TYR A 57 -11.46 1.86 10.41
N ASN A 58 -10.61 1.02 9.82
CA ASN A 58 -9.49 1.47 8.99
C ASN A 58 -9.99 1.84 7.57
N PRO A 59 -9.79 3.08 7.10
CA PRO A 59 -10.35 3.56 5.84
C PRO A 59 -9.73 2.90 4.60
N GLU A 60 -8.45 2.56 4.62
CA GLU A 60 -7.79 1.85 3.51
C GLU A 60 -8.40 0.46 3.30
N ILE A 61 -8.64 -0.27 4.39
CA ILE A 61 -9.27 -1.59 4.37
C ILE A 61 -10.70 -1.49 3.84
N LEU A 62 -11.49 -0.52 4.31
CA LEU A 62 -12.84 -0.33 3.79
C LEU A 62 -12.82 -0.02 2.30
N ASN A 63 -12.00 0.94 1.86
CA ASN A 63 -11.90 1.34 0.46
C ASN A 63 -11.47 0.17 -0.44
N ARG A 64 -10.47 -0.61 0.01
CA ARG A 64 -9.96 -1.78 -0.71
C ARG A 64 -11.02 -2.86 -0.91
N HIS A 65 -11.95 -3.02 0.02
CA HIS A 65 -12.94 -4.10 0.00
C HIS A 65 -14.35 -3.67 -0.42
N LEU A 66 -14.55 -2.42 -0.88
CA LEU A 66 -15.85 -1.96 -1.40
C LEU A 66 -16.38 -2.87 -2.53
N GLU A 67 -15.52 -3.26 -3.47
CA GLU A 67 -15.91 -4.16 -4.57
C GLU A 67 -16.32 -5.53 -4.07
N THR A 68 -15.61 -6.06 -3.07
CA THR A 68 -15.93 -7.36 -2.45
C THR A 68 -17.28 -7.30 -1.75
N MET A 69 -17.53 -6.25 -0.96
CA MET A 69 -18.82 -6.06 -0.27
C MET A 69 -19.98 -5.97 -1.27
N PHE A 70 -19.78 -5.25 -2.37
CA PHE A 70 -20.78 -5.11 -3.42
C PHE A 70 -21.03 -6.42 -4.16
N HIS A 71 -19.97 -7.14 -4.53
CA HIS A 71 -20.05 -8.44 -5.22
C HIS A 71 -20.80 -9.49 -4.38
N ALA A 72 -20.53 -9.52 -3.07
CA ALA A 72 -21.23 -10.37 -2.11
C ALA A 72 -22.68 -9.93 -1.81
N LYS A 73 -23.18 -8.87 -2.46
CA LYS A 73 -24.53 -8.30 -2.28
C LYS A 73 -24.82 -7.83 -0.84
N ASP A 74 -23.81 -7.58 -0.02
CA ASP A 74 -23.96 -7.02 1.32
C ASP A 74 -24.10 -5.49 1.24
N LEU A 75 -25.23 -5.06 0.67
CA LEU A 75 -25.48 -3.65 0.39
C LEU A 75 -25.53 -2.79 1.65
N ASN A 76 -25.88 -3.37 2.80
CA ASN A 76 -25.88 -2.63 4.07
C ASN A 76 -24.45 -2.27 4.49
N PHE A 77 -23.53 -3.24 4.45
CA PHE A 77 -22.15 -2.97 4.82
C PHE A 77 -21.41 -2.13 3.78
N PHE A 78 -21.70 -2.33 2.50
CA PHE A 78 -21.21 -1.48 1.42
C PHE A 78 -21.65 -0.02 1.60
N LYS A 79 -22.96 0.23 1.82
CA LYS A 79 -23.50 1.59 1.96
C LYS A 79 -22.96 2.29 3.20
N SER A 80 -22.88 1.60 4.34
CA SER A 80 -22.37 2.19 5.58
C SER A 80 -20.87 2.51 5.46
N SER A 81 -20.07 1.62 4.86
CA SER A 81 -18.65 1.83 4.60
C SER A 81 -18.41 3.00 3.66
N LEU A 82 -19.11 3.04 2.52
CA LEU A 82 -18.96 4.14 1.56
C LEU A 82 -19.40 5.49 2.15
N THR A 83 -20.47 5.50 2.95
CA THR A 83 -20.90 6.72 3.68
C THR A 83 -19.83 7.20 4.64
N LEU A 84 -19.21 6.28 5.40
CA LEU A 84 -18.13 6.61 6.31
C LEU A 84 -16.92 7.20 5.57
N LEU A 85 -16.54 6.59 4.44
CA LEU A 85 -15.43 7.03 3.60
C LEU A 85 -15.67 8.43 3.02
N VAL A 86 -16.88 8.75 2.58
CA VAL A 86 -17.23 10.09 2.06
C VAL A 86 -17.26 11.12 3.19
N LEU A 87 -17.90 10.81 4.31
CA LEU A 87 -18.13 11.76 5.39
C LEU A 87 -16.86 12.09 6.18
N ASN A 88 -16.02 11.09 6.47
CA ASN A 88 -14.90 11.24 7.40
C ASN A 88 -13.54 11.24 6.73
N TYR A 89 -13.43 10.65 5.54
CA TYR A 89 -12.13 10.36 4.92
C TYR A 89 -11.96 10.97 3.52
N GLY A 90 -12.96 11.67 3.00
CA GLY A 90 -12.82 12.42 1.74
C GLY A 90 -12.84 11.57 0.49
N TYR A 91 -13.52 10.42 0.51
CA TYR A 91 -13.77 9.66 -0.71
C TYR A 91 -14.43 10.55 -1.76
N ASN A 92 -13.82 10.61 -2.93
CA ASN A 92 -14.13 11.51 -4.01
C ASN A 92 -14.31 10.73 -5.32
N VAL A 93 -15.46 10.97 -5.95
CA VAL A 93 -15.84 10.29 -7.21
C VAL A 93 -14.90 10.61 -8.36
N SER A 94 -14.19 11.74 -8.32
CA SER A 94 -13.23 12.13 -9.37
C SER A 94 -11.98 11.23 -9.43
N TYR A 95 -11.71 10.45 -8.38
CA TYR A 95 -10.61 9.49 -8.35
C TYR A 95 -11.02 8.07 -8.73
N LEU A 96 -12.30 7.82 -9.01
CA LEU A 96 -12.75 6.52 -9.50
C LEU A 96 -12.23 6.26 -10.91
N SER A 97 -11.85 5.02 -11.18
CA SER A 97 -11.40 4.57 -12.49
C SER A 97 -12.55 4.41 -13.47
N GLY A 98 -13.78 4.19 -12.98
CA GLY A 98 -14.94 3.83 -13.78
C GLY A 98 -15.06 2.33 -14.04
N ASN A 99 -14.02 1.56 -13.68
CA ASN A 99 -13.99 0.11 -13.83
C ASN A 99 -14.42 -0.62 -12.57
N GLU A 100 -14.72 0.11 -11.47
CA GLU A 100 -15.19 -0.52 -10.24
C GLU A 100 -16.51 -1.23 -10.50
N ASN A 101 -16.68 -2.45 -9.98
CA ASN A 101 -17.86 -3.26 -10.24
C ASN A 101 -19.19 -2.60 -9.79
N TYR A 102 -19.10 -1.66 -8.84
CA TYR A 102 -20.23 -0.89 -8.30
C TYR A 102 -20.40 0.48 -8.96
N TYR A 103 -19.50 0.91 -9.84
CA TYR A 103 -19.47 2.26 -10.40
C TYR A 103 -20.80 2.63 -11.07
N GLN A 104 -21.27 1.79 -12.01
CA GLN A 104 -22.54 2.05 -12.70
C GLN A 104 -23.72 2.04 -11.72
N ALA A 105 -23.72 1.14 -10.73
CA ALA A 105 -24.78 1.06 -9.74
C ALA A 105 -24.95 2.37 -8.96
N ILE A 106 -23.86 3.06 -8.61
CA ILE A 106 -23.90 4.30 -7.82
C ILE A 106 -24.00 5.58 -8.67
N ILE A 107 -23.61 5.56 -9.95
CA ILE A 107 -23.66 6.76 -10.81
C ILE A 107 -25.00 6.89 -11.55
N SER A 108 -25.49 5.79 -12.13
CA SER A 108 -26.65 5.78 -13.03
C SER A 108 -27.69 4.69 -12.71
N GLY A 109 -27.30 3.66 -11.96
CA GLY A 109 -28.13 2.49 -11.64
C GLY A 109 -28.95 2.61 -10.36
N GLU A 110 -29.32 1.46 -9.81
CA GLU A 110 -30.28 1.34 -8.70
C GLU A 110 -29.84 2.03 -7.40
N LEU A 111 -28.53 2.14 -7.16
CA LEU A 111 -28.02 2.81 -5.97
C LEU A 111 -27.82 4.32 -6.18
N ALA A 112 -27.95 4.83 -7.40
CA ALA A 112 -27.65 6.22 -7.72
C ALA A 112 -28.49 7.26 -6.95
N PRO A 113 -29.81 7.08 -6.75
CA PRO A 113 -30.58 8.03 -5.95
C PRO A 113 -30.08 8.14 -4.51
N TRP A 114 -29.74 7.00 -3.89
CA TRP A 114 -29.17 6.96 -2.54
C TRP A 114 -27.77 7.59 -2.52
N PHE A 115 -26.89 7.17 -3.43
CA PHE A 115 -25.51 7.60 -3.44
C PHE A 115 -25.40 9.11 -3.66
N LYS A 116 -26.12 9.67 -4.64
CA LYS A 116 -26.10 11.12 -4.93
C LYS A 116 -26.55 11.94 -3.73
N LYS A 117 -27.63 11.51 -3.07
CA LYS A 117 -28.11 12.17 -1.85
C LYS A 117 -27.07 12.11 -0.74
N MET A 118 -26.58 10.91 -0.42
CA MET A 118 -25.55 10.70 0.60
C MET A 118 -24.28 11.51 0.29
N TYR A 119 -23.83 11.54 -0.96
CA TYR A 119 -22.61 12.23 -1.37
C TYR A 119 -22.74 13.75 -1.24
N ILE A 120 -23.84 14.34 -1.74
CA ILE A 120 -24.10 15.78 -1.64
C ILE A 120 -24.26 16.23 -0.18
N GLU A 121 -24.85 15.38 0.68
CA GLU A 121 -25.03 15.70 2.10
C GLU A 121 -23.73 15.61 2.92
N ASN A 122 -22.77 14.77 2.52
CA ASN A 122 -21.61 14.42 3.34
C ASN A 122 -20.28 14.97 2.80
N HIS A 123 -20.02 14.88 1.49
CA HIS A 123 -18.75 15.30 0.91
C HIS A 123 -18.43 16.79 1.15
N PRO A 124 -19.39 17.74 1.02
CA PRO A 124 -19.13 19.15 1.34
C PRO A 124 -18.76 19.40 2.81
N LYS A 125 -19.30 18.60 3.74
CA LYS A 125 -18.97 18.71 5.18
C LYS A 125 -17.52 18.31 5.43
N TRP A 126 -17.08 17.22 4.79
CA TRP A 126 -15.69 16.81 4.85
C TRP A 126 -14.78 17.87 4.22
N LEU A 127 -15.15 18.38 3.04
CA LEU A 127 -14.40 19.38 2.29
C LEU A 127 -14.20 20.69 3.06
N ALA A 128 -15.25 21.19 3.72
CA ALA A 128 -15.20 22.43 4.48
C ALA A 128 -14.15 22.41 5.60
N ASN A 129 -13.82 21.23 6.12
CA ASN A 129 -12.84 21.05 7.19
C ASN A 129 -11.45 20.65 6.70
N ASN A 130 -11.27 20.40 5.39
CA ASN A 130 -10.04 19.84 4.82
C ASN A 130 -9.64 20.52 3.49
N LEU A 131 -10.07 21.75 3.26
CA LEU A 131 -9.80 22.50 2.04
C LEU A 131 -8.29 22.71 1.83
N ASP A 132 -7.56 22.93 2.92
CA ASP A 132 -6.11 23.10 2.98
C ASP A 132 -5.36 21.85 2.47
N LYS A 133 -5.94 20.66 2.63
CA LYS A 133 -5.33 19.39 2.22
C LYS A 133 -5.52 19.06 0.74
N LEU A 134 -6.41 19.76 0.02
CA LEU A 134 -6.81 19.36 -1.34
C LEU A 134 -5.65 19.28 -2.33
N VAL A 135 -4.71 20.21 -2.25
CA VAL A 135 -3.53 20.22 -3.12
C VAL A 135 -2.67 18.99 -2.88
N ASP A 136 -2.45 18.65 -1.61
CA ASP A 136 -1.66 17.48 -1.22
C ASP A 136 -2.38 16.17 -1.58
N ILE A 137 -3.70 16.11 -1.40
CA ILE A 137 -4.52 14.94 -1.81
C ILE A 137 -4.47 14.74 -3.33
N HIS A 138 -4.63 15.82 -4.10
CA HIS A 138 -4.52 15.76 -5.55
C HIS A 138 -3.12 15.29 -5.97
N THR A 139 -2.09 15.83 -5.34
CA THR A 139 -0.69 15.45 -5.57
C THR A 139 -0.49 13.96 -5.29
N LEU A 140 -0.91 13.47 -4.13
CA LEU A 140 -0.76 12.06 -3.72
C LEU A 140 -1.55 11.09 -4.59
N ASN A 141 -2.74 11.45 -5.08
CA ASN A 141 -3.51 10.59 -5.99
C ASN A 141 -2.93 10.60 -7.43
N GLY A 142 -2.22 11.65 -7.82
CA GLY A 142 -1.55 11.75 -9.14
C GLY A 142 -0.16 11.12 -9.18
N LEU A 143 0.42 10.84 -8.02
CA LEU A 143 1.77 10.29 -7.85
C LEU A 143 1.96 8.96 -8.59
N HIS A 144 0.99 8.05 -8.51
CA HIS A 144 1.04 6.74 -9.17
C HIS A 144 1.18 6.86 -10.70
N GLU A 145 0.29 7.62 -11.33
CA GLU A 145 0.27 7.76 -12.80
C GLU A 145 1.52 8.48 -13.30
N LYS A 146 1.94 9.52 -12.56
CA LYS A 146 3.15 10.27 -12.86
C LYS A 146 4.41 9.39 -12.80
N ASP A 147 4.48 8.49 -11.83
CA ASP A 147 5.56 7.54 -11.70
C ASP A 147 5.60 6.53 -12.86
N GLN A 148 4.48 5.85 -13.09
CA GLN A 148 4.34 4.82 -14.12
C GLN A 148 4.57 5.36 -15.54
N ASN A 149 4.04 6.54 -15.87
CA ASN A 149 4.14 7.10 -17.21
C ASN A 149 5.60 7.43 -17.59
N VAL A 150 6.36 8.02 -16.68
CA VAL A 150 7.76 8.38 -16.94
C VAL A 150 8.65 7.14 -16.93
N HIS A 151 8.49 6.26 -15.93
CA HIS A 151 9.23 5.01 -15.86
C HIS A 151 9.02 4.16 -17.13
N LYS A 152 7.78 4.01 -17.58
CA LYS A 152 7.46 3.32 -18.83
C LYS A 152 8.13 3.97 -20.04
N ALA A 153 8.05 5.30 -20.16
CA ALA A 153 8.68 6.00 -21.28
C ALA A 153 10.20 5.79 -21.32
N LEU A 154 10.87 5.86 -20.17
CA LEU A 154 12.33 5.63 -20.07
C LEU A 154 12.68 4.16 -20.34
N LEU A 155 11.87 3.21 -19.88
CA LEU A 155 12.05 1.79 -20.20
C LEU A 155 11.92 1.50 -21.70
N GLU A 156 10.98 2.14 -22.39
CA GLU A 156 10.83 2.00 -23.85
C GLU A 156 12.07 2.52 -24.57
N VAL A 157 12.57 3.69 -24.17
CA VAL A 157 13.82 4.26 -24.69
C VAL A 157 15.00 3.33 -24.41
N TYR A 158 15.09 2.77 -23.20
CA TYR A 158 16.13 1.81 -22.84
C TYR A 158 16.05 0.54 -23.68
N LYS A 159 14.87 -0.09 -23.82
CA LYS A 159 14.72 -1.39 -24.49
C LYS A 159 14.80 -1.31 -26.00
N HIS A 160 14.23 -0.28 -26.59
CA HIS A 160 14.02 -0.17 -28.04
C HIS A 160 14.88 0.90 -28.71
N GLY A 161 15.47 1.80 -27.93
CA GLY A 161 16.42 2.77 -28.46
C GLY A 161 17.71 2.10 -28.94
N GLN A 162 18.20 2.55 -30.10
CA GLN A 162 19.54 2.22 -30.60
C GLN A 162 20.59 3.02 -29.81
N LEU A 163 20.67 2.74 -28.51
CA LEU A 163 21.54 3.43 -27.56
C LEU A 163 22.86 2.67 -27.39
N ASN A 164 23.95 3.42 -27.36
CA ASN A 164 25.24 2.91 -26.88
C ASN A 164 25.22 2.75 -25.34
N GLU A 165 26.26 2.12 -24.79
CA GLU A 165 26.33 1.81 -23.35
C GLU A 165 26.27 3.06 -22.46
N THR A 166 27.02 4.12 -22.80
CA THR A 166 27.00 5.39 -22.06
C THR A 166 25.60 6.00 -22.02
N GLN A 167 24.88 5.98 -23.15
CA GLN A 167 23.51 6.46 -23.22
C GLN A 167 22.54 5.61 -22.40
N ARG A 168 22.74 4.28 -22.34
CA ARG A 168 21.93 3.38 -21.50
C ARG A 168 22.13 3.65 -20.02
N THR A 169 23.38 3.86 -19.59
CA THR A 169 23.69 4.24 -18.21
C THR A 169 23.03 5.56 -17.86
N PHE A 170 23.13 6.57 -18.73
CA PHE A 170 22.49 7.86 -18.52
C PHE A 170 20.96 7.77 -18.42
N VAL A 171 20.30 6.97 -19.27
CA VAL A 171 18.84 6.75 -19.17
C VAL A 171 18.46 6.11 -17.85
N LYS A 172 19.28 5.18 -17.34
CA LYS A 172 19.04 4.57 -16.03
C LYS A 172 19.18 5.59 -14.90
N GLU A 173 20.25 6.39 -14.91
CA GLU A 173 20.46 7.45 -13.92
C GLU A 173 19.30 8.46 -13.91
N LEU A 174 18.78 8.83 -15.09
CA LEU A 174 17.60 9.70 -15.17
C LEU A 174 16.33 9.09 -14.57
N ASP A 175 16.13 7.78 -14.72
CA ASP A 175 15.00 7.05 -14.12
C ASP A 175 15.15 7.01 -12.59
N ASP A 176 16.34 6.62 -12.11
CA ASP A 176 16.69 6.55 -10.69
C ASP A 176 16.48 7.92 -10.01
N ASP A 177 16.98 9.01 -10.62
CA ASP A 177 16.82 10.39 -10.14
C ASP A 177 15.34 10.84 -10.12
N TYR A 178 14.59 10.50 -11.16
CA TYR A 178 13.18 10.85 -11.26
C TYR A 178 12.34 10.16 -10.18
N ILE A 179 12.57 8.86 -9.99
CA ILE A 179 11.88 8.03 -8.99
C ILE A 179 12.16 8.57 -7.57
N LEU A 180 13.40 8.96 -7.27
CA LEU A 180 13.75 9.56 -6.00
C LEU A 180 13.07 10.92 -5.79
N LYS A 181 13.10 11.79 -6.80
CA LYS A 181 12.42 13.11 -6.75
C LYS A 181 10.91 12.98 -6.57
N ASN A 182 10.29 11.93 -7.12
CA ASN A 182 8.87 11.67 -6.91
C ASN A 182 8.59 11.24 -5.45
N ALA A 183 9.47 10.42 -4.86
CA ALA A 183 9.43 10.06 -3.45
C ALA A 183 9.62 11.26 -2.50
N GLU A 184 10.44 12.26 -2.85
CA GLU A 184 10.59 13.48 -2.05
C GLU A 184 9.25 14.20 -1.84
N THR A 185 8.33 14.12 -2.81
CA THR A 185 6.98 14.69 -2.68
C THR A 185 6.19 13.99 -1.59
N LEU A 186 6.21 12.65 -1.56
CA LEU A 186 5.59 11.85 -0.50
C LEU A 186 6.23 12.18 0.85
N VAL A 187 7.56 12.20 0.93
CA VAL A 187 8.30 12.48 2.17
C VAL A 187 8.00 13.89 2.70
N LYS A 188 7.88 14.89 1.83
CA LYS A 188 7.53 16.26 2.22
C LYS A 188 6.15 16.33 2.88
N ILE A 189 5.16 15.65 2.30
CA ILE A 189 3.80 15.61 2.86
C ILE A 189 3.78 14.78 4.16
N SER A 190 4.48 13.64 4.19
CA SER A 190 4.63 12.85 5.43
C SER A 190 5.27 13.66 6.56
N LYS A 191 6.23 14.52 6.23
CA LYS A 191 6.89 15.42 7.18
C LYS A 191 5.97 16.48 7.75
N SER A 192 5.08 17.08 6.95
CA SER A 192 4.11 18.06 7.46
C SER A 192 3.06 17.45 8.37
N ILE A 193 2.74 16.16 8.18
CA ILE A 193 1.76 15.43 9.00
C ILE A 193 2.42 14.76 10.22
N GLY A 194 3.73 14.44 10.13
CA GLY A 194 4.46 13.67 11.13
C GLY A 194 4.17 12.16 11.08
N SER A 195 3.59 11.68 9.97
CA SER A 195 3.27 10.28 9.69
C SER A 195 3.02 10.12 8.19
N MET A 196 2.86 8.88 7.72
CA MET A 196 2.42 8.61 6.35
C MET A 196 1.02 9.17 6.11
N PRO A 197 0.72 9.70 4.91
CA PRO A 197 -0.60 10.24 4.57
C PRO A 197 -1.60 9.10 4.32
N THR A 198 -2.19 8.60 5.40
CA THR A 198 -3.26 7.60 5.39
C THR A 198 -4.61 8.27 5.71
N GLY A 199 -5.72 7.60 5.47
CA GLY A 199 -7.05 8.09 5.78
C GLY A 199 -7.23 8.44 7.26
N ASN A 200 -6.59 7.70 8.16
CA ASN A 200 -6.65 8.00 9.58
C ASN A 200 -5.84 9.24 10.00
N SER A 201 -4.70 9.49 9.37
CA SER A 201 -3.78 10.58 9.75
C SER A 201 -3.96 11.84 8.90
N PHE A 202 -4.59 11.72 7.73
CA PHE A 202 -4.63 12.74 6.69
C PHE A 202 -5.98 12.79 5.96
N ALA A 203 -6.16 11.90 4.98
CA ALA A 203 -7.29 11.77 4.07
C ALA A 203 -7.15 10.47 3.26
N LEU A 204 -8.25 9.93 2.73
CA LEU A 204 -8.22 8.74 1.90
C LEU A 204 -7.52 9.03 0.57
N ILE A 205 -6.44 8.30 0.30
CA ILE A 205 -5.79 8.29 -1.01
C ILE A 205 -6.35 7.11 -1.81
N GLN A 206 -7.27 7.39 -2.73
CA GLN A 206 -7.98 6.36 -3.50
C GLN A 206 -7.12 5.72 -4.59
N LYS A 207 -6.11 6.44 -5.08
CA LYS A 207 -5.06 5.93 -5.97
C LYS A 207 -3.76 5.77 -5.18
N PRO A 208 -3.46 4.59 -4.62
CA PRO A 208 -2.34 4.40 -3.71
C PRO A 208 -1.00 4.71 -4.39
N TYR A 209 -0.12 5.39 -3.65
CA TYR A 209 1.24 5.71 -4.08
C TYR A 209 2.25 4.56 -3.83
N ASP A 210 1.77 3.34 -3.53
CA ASP A 210 2.58 2.16 -3.21
C ASP A 210 3.65 1.86 -4.27
N ILE A 211 3.38 2.22 -5.52
CA ILE A 211 4.31 2.03 -6.64
C ILE A 211 5.60 2.86 -6.49
N ILE A 212 5.50 4.06 -5.92
CA ILE A 212 6.66 4.93 -5.69
C ILE A 212 7.55 4.34 -4.63
N GLU A 213 6.94 3.82 -3.57
CA GLU A 213 7.67 3.12 -2.50
C GLU A 213 8.38 1.91 -3.08
N MET A 214 7.68 1.09 -3.90
CA MET A 214 8.25 -0.10 -4.54
C MET A 214 9.44 0.23 -5.43
N HIS A 215 9.31 1.18 -6.36
CA HIS A 215 10.40 1.56 -7.26
C HIS A 215 11.59 2.14 -6.50
N ASN A 216 11.35 2.97 -5.48
CA ASN A 216 12.45 3.51 -4.68
C ASN A 216 13.15 2.44 -3.83
N PHE A 217 12.43 1.48 -3.26
CA PHE A 217 13.09 0.36 -2.59
C PHE A 217 13.87 -0.53 -3.57
N GLN A 218 13.52 -0.57 -4.86
CA GLN A 218 14.27 -1.34 -5.85
C GLN A 218 15.52 -0.64 -6.36
N GLN A 219 15.49 0.69 -6.50
CA GLN A 219 16.55 1.47 -7.15
C GLN A 219 17.39 2.27 -6.17
N ASN A 220 16.76 2.83 -5.13
CA ASN A 220 17.31 3.82 -4.20
C ASN A 220 17.16 3.38 -2.74
N PHE A 221 17.27 2.08 -2.46
CA PHE A 221 16.85 1.46 -1.19
C PHE A 221 17.32 2.23 0.04
N ALA A 222 18.64 2.39 0.22
CA ALA A 222 19.21 2.96 1.44
C ALA A 222 18.75 4.41 1.65
N THR A 223 18.88 5.25 0.62
CA THR A 223 18.48 6.66 0.65
C THR A 223 16.99 6.81 0.97
N PHE A 224 16.14 6.07 0.27
CA PHE A 224 14.69 6.17 0.48
C PHE A 224 14.27 5.60 1.83
N PHE A 225 14.86 4.48 2.26
CA PHE A 225 14.59 3.89 3.58
C PHE A 225 14.87 4.89 4.70
N ASP A 226 16.03 5.56 4.67
CA ASP A 226 16.40 6.57 5.66
C ASP A 226 15.42 7.76 5.67
N MET A 227 14.94 8.18 4.50
CA MET A 227 13.95 9.25 4.38
C MET A 227 12.57 8.86 4.93
N ILE A 228 12.10 7.64 4.68
CA ILE A 228 10.70 7.25 4.90
C ILE A 228 10.47 6.51 6.22
N TYR A 229 11.47 5.77 6.73
CA TYR A 229 11.34 4.93 7.91
C TYR A 229 10.78 5.65 9.15
N PRO A 230 11.19 6.90 9.48
CA PRO A 230 10.62 7.62 10.62
C PRO A 230 9.09 7.76 10.54
N PHE A 231 8.55 7.98 9.34
CA PHE A 231 7.13 8.13 9.09
C PHE A 231 6.40 6.78 9.09
N TYR A 232 7.03 5.72 8.56
CA TYR A 232 6.51 4.36 8.65
C TYR A 232 6.33 3.93 10.11
N LYS A 233 7.39 4.11 10.92
CA LYS A 233 7.37 3.82 12.35
C LYS A 233 6.28 4.60 13.07
N ALA A 234 6.21 5.92 12.86
CA ALA A 234 5.20 6.76 13.51
C ALA A 234 3.78 6.31 13.17
N SER A 235 3.53 5.93 11.91
CA SER A 235 2.21 5.48 11.44
C SER A 235 1.85 4.10 11.97
N TYR A 236 2.82 3.18 12.01
CA TYR A 236 2.61 1.83 12.54
C TYR A 236 2.27 1.87 14.03
N LEU A 237 3.01 2.64 14.83
CA LEU A 237 2.75 2.80 16.26
C LEU A 237 1.38 3.45 16.56
N LYS A 238 0.86 4.25 15.62
CA LYS A 238 -0.50 4.82 15.67
C LYS A 238 -1.59 3.89 15.12
N LYS A 239 -1.25 2.67 14.70
CA LYS A 239 -2.16 1.70 14.05
C LYS A 239 -2.68 2.17 12.68
N ASP A 240 -1.98 3.08 12.01
CA ASP A 240 -2.39 3.62 10.71
C ASP A 240 -1.75 2.88 9.53
N LEU A 241 -0.63 2.18 9.78
CA LEU A 241 0.08 1.41 8.77
C LEU A 241 0.03 -0.10 9.11
N PRO A 242 -0.19 -0.99 8.13
CA PRO A 242 -0.16 -2.43 8.36
C PRO A 242 1.27 -2.97 8.44
N ILE A 243 1.48 -4.06 9.18
CA ILE A 243 2.77 -4.79 9.22
C ILE A 243 3.28 -5.20 7.84
N VAL A 244 2.36 -5.42 6.89
CA VAL A 244 2.64 -5.82 5.50
C VAL A 244 3.62 -4.84 4.83
N LYS A 245 3.61 -3.55 5.19
CA LYS A 245 4.55 -2.56 4.65
C LYS A 245 6.01 -2.87 5.02
N PHE A 246 6.26 -3.30 6.25
CA PHE A 246 7.61 -3.68 6.70
C PHE A 246 8.04 -5.01 6.13
N ARG A 247 7.11 -5.96 6.01
CA ARG A 247 7.37 -7.24 5.36
C ARG A 247 7.75 -7.06 3.89
N ASN A 248 7.08 -6.15 3.17
CA ASN A 248 7.42 -5.84 1.79
C ASN A 248 8.84 -5.27 1.66
N ILE A 249 9.31 -4.49 2.65
CA ILE A 249 10.71 -4.04 2.69
C ILE A 249 11.66 -5.23 2.80
N ASP A 250 11.40 -6.18 3.72
CA ASP A 250 12.19 -7.40 3.83
C ASP A 250 12.16 -8.22 2.55
N SER A 251 11.02 -8.30 1.87
CA SER A 251 10.86 -8.97 0.57
C SER A 251 11.72 -8.36 -0.51
N ILE A 252 11.73 -7.03 -0.63
CA ILE A 252 12.55 -6.33 -1.63
C ILE A 252 14.03 -6.48 -1.28
N GLN A 253 14.40 -6.31 0.00
CA GLN A 253 15.77 -6.49 0.46
C GLN A 253 16.28 -7.92 0.20
N PHE A 254 15.43 -8.93 0.37
CA PHE A 254 15.77 -10.31 0.09
C PHE A 254 16.02 -10.56 -1.41
N LEU A 255 15.21 -9.97 -2.29
CA LEU A 255 15.41 -10.09 -3.73
C LEU A 255 16.72 -9.44 -4.20
N THR A 256 17.17 -8.38 -3.52
CA THR A 256 18.40 -7.65 -3.87
C THR A 256 19.65 -8.32 -3.29
N ASP A 257 19.67 -8.54 -1.97
CA ASP A 257 20.87 -8.92 -1.22
C ASP A 257 20.74 -10.23 -0.43
N LYS A 258 19.62 -10.95 -0.59
CA LYS A 258 19.32 -12.23 0.08
C LYS A 258 19.33 -12.14 1.61
N ASN A 259 19.08 -10.96 2.16
CA ASN A 259 18.98 -10.69 3.59
C ASN A 259 17.70 -9.88 3.90
N GLN A 260 17.47 -9.58 5.18
CA GLN A 260 16.28 -8.85 5.64
C GLN A 260 16.62 -7.79 6.70
N ILE A 261 15.77 -6.77 6.85
CA ILE A 261 15.96 -5.68 7.80
C ILE A 261 15.26 -5.96 9.12
N PHE A 262 14.01 -6.42 9.05
CA PHE A 262 13.12 -6.51 10.20
C PHE A 262 12.99 -7.93 10.76
N GLY A 263 13.41 -8.95 9.99
CA GLY A 263 13.26 -10.34 10.43
C GLY A 263 11.84 -10.85 10.26
N LEU A 264 11.09 -10.35 9.28
CA LEU A 264 9.67 -10.67 9.06
C LEU A 264 9.44 -11.74 7.99
N LEU A 265 10.50 -12.19 7.31
CA LEU A 265 10.42 -13.28 6.35
C LEU A 265 10.97 -14.58 6.94
N SER A 266 10.13 -15.60 6.86
CA SER A 266 10.50 -16.99 7.00
C SER A 266 10.90 -17.59 5.64
N VAL A 267 11.54 -18.76 5.65
CA VAL A 267 11.90 -19.46 4.40
C VAL A 267 10.64 -19.89 3.66
N GLU A 268 9.59 -20.27 4.41
CA GLU A 268 8.28 -20.67 3.91
C GLU A 268 7.56 -19.55 3.16
N ASP A 269 7.93 -18.29 3.44
CA ASP A 269 7.42 -17.12 2.75
C ASP A 269 8.00 -16.93 1.34
N ILE A 270 9.11 -17.61 1.04
CA ILE A 270 9.78 -17.50 -0.24
C ILE A 270 9.17 -18.52 -1.23
N PRO A 271 8.74 -18.08 -2.42
CA PRO A 271 8.25 -18.98 -3.45
C PRO A 271 9.24 -20.11 -3.77
N LEU A 272 8.72 -21.31 -4.02
CA LEU A 272 9.55 -22.52 -4.17
C LEU A 272 10.64 -22.36 -5.23
N TYR A 273 10.32 -21.79 -6.40
CA TYR A 273 11.30 -21.57 -7.46
C TYR A 273 12.43 -20.61 -7.05
N LEU A 274 12.15 -19.58 -6.23
CA LEU A 274 13.21 -18.69 -5.68
C LEU A 274 14.03 -19.39 -4.60
N ARG A 275 13.38 -20.22 -3.77
CA ARG A 275 14.10 -21.04 -2.78
C ARG A 275 15.11 -21.97 -3.44
N GLU A 276 14.71 -22.60 -4.54
CA GLU A 276 15.57 -23.47 -5.35
C GLU A 276 16.65 -22.68 -6.09
N GLU A 277 16.29 -21.58 -6.76
CA GLU A 277 17.22 -20.73 -7.52
C GLU A 277 18.33 -20.14 -6.63
N TYR A 278 17.97 -19.70 -5.41
CA TYR A 278 18.91 -19.08 -4.48
C TYR A 278 19.45 -20.02 -3.42
N ASN A 279 19.06 -21.29 -3.42
CA ASN A 279 19.42 -22.30 -2.42
C ASN A 279 19.18 -21.80 -0.97
N VAL A 280 17.97 -21.30 -0.72
CA VAL A 280 17.61 -20.61 0.52
C VAL A 280 17.38 -21.62 1.65
N GLN A 281 18.33 -21.69 2.58
CA GLN A 281 18.20 -22.49 3.81
C GLN A 281 17.84 -21.65 5.03
N ARG A 282 18.21 -20.37 5.01
CA ARG A 282 17.90 -19.37 6.05
C ARG A 282 17.92 -17.98 5.43
N ILE A 283 17.23 -17.02 6.05
CA ILE A 283 17.24 -15.61 5.64
C ILE A 283 17.90 -14.80 6.76
N GLU A 284 19.13 -14.37 6.52
CA GLU A 284 19.92 -13.63 7.51
C GLU A 284 19.44 -12.19 7.65
N SER A 285 19.55 -11.63 8.85
CA SER A 285 19.40 -10.19 9.03
C SER A 285 20.61 -9.46 8.43
N ALA A 286 20.36 -8.39 7.67
CA ALA A 286 21.42 -7.55 7.10
C ALA A 286 22.36 -7.02 8.19
N ASN A 287 21.80 -6.64 9.34
CA ASN A 287 22.54 -6.26 10.54
C ASN A 287 21.72 -6.64 11.78
N PRO A 288 22.07 -7.72 12.50
CA PRO A 288 21.31 -8.19 13.66
C PRO A 288 21.12 -7.14 14.77
N THR A 289 22.09 -6.23 14.94
CA THR A 289 22.01 -5.16 15.96
C THR A 289 20.98 -4.11 15.55
N LEU A 290 20.97 -3.68 14.27
CA LEU A 290 19.99 -2.75 13.76
C LEU A 290 18.59 -3.38 13.68
N THR A 291 18.49 -4.64 13.27
CA THR A 291 17.22 -5.39 13.30
C THR A 291 16.63 -5.38 14.71
N LYS A 292 17.43 -5.71 15.73
CA LYS A 292 16.97 -5.65 17.13
C LYS A 292 16.51 -4.25 17.53
N LYS A 293 17.25 -3.20 17.11
CA LYS A 293 16.86 -1.80 17.36
C LYS A 293 15.50 -1.48 16.74
N TYR A 294 15.30 -1.75 15.44
CA TYR A 294 14.04 -1.46 14.76
C TYR A 294 12.85 -2.20 15.35
N ARG A 295 13.02 -3.48 15.68
CA ARG A 295 11.99 -4.28 16.34
C ARG A 295 11.63 -3.71 17.71
N THR A 296 12.63 -3.30 18.50
CA THR A 296 12.41 -2.61 19.79
C THR A 296 11.62 -1.32 19.59
N GLU A 297 12.00 -0.51 18.60
CA GLU A 297 11.32 0.74 18.27
C GLU A 297 9.87 0.59 17.82
N LEU A 298 9.51 -0.58 17.28
CA LEU A 298 8.17 -0.95 16.81
C LEU A 298 7.37 -1.74 17.86
N ASN A 299 7.93 -1.96 19.06
CA ASN A 299 7.36 -2.79 20.13
C ASN A 299 7.10 -4.24 19.72
N TRP A 300 7.99 -4.81 18.91
CA TRP A 300 7.92 -6.20 18.45
C TRP A 300 8.69 -7.14 19.36
N THR A 301 8.02 -8.18 19.85
CA THR A 301 8.53 -9.05 20.91
C THR A 301 8.95 -10.45 20.43
N GLU A 302 8.60 -10.87 19.22
CA GLU A 302 8.79 -12.27 18.75
C GLU A 302 9.60 -12.36 17.45
N LEU A 303 10.79 -12.96 17.52
CA LEU A 303 11.57 -13.36 16.34
C LEU A 303 11.07 -14.71 15.80
#